data_AF-A0A972K265-F1
#
_entry.id   AF-A0A972K265-F1
#
_cell.length_a   1.000
_cell.length_b   1.000
_cell.length_c   1.000
_cell.angle_alpha   90.00
_cell.angle_beta   90.00
_cell.angle_gamma   90.00
#
_symmetry.space_group_name_H-M   'P 1'
#
loop_
_entity.id
_entity.type
_entity.pdbx_description
1 polymer ?
#
loop_
_entity_poly.entity_id
_entity_poly.type
_entity_poly.pdbx_seq_one_letter_code
_entity_poly.pdbx_strand_id
1 'polypeptide(L)' 'MNIALWIVQGLLALMFITAGTMKAFQYEKAKTSLPWVKDSSKGLVTFIGVSELLGGLGLILPQATGVVEPPLFN' A
#
# COMPACT_ATOMS: atom_id res chain seq x y z
N MET A 1 -18.91 4.57 -9.88
CA MET A 1 -17.61 3.91 -10.10
C MET A 1 -17.82 2.60 -10.84
N ASN A 2 -17.01 2.30 -11.86
CA ASN A 2 -17.01 0.99 -12.51
C ASN A 2 -16.57 -0.09 -11.50
N ILE A 3 -17.36 -1.16 -11.34
CA ILE A 3 -17.06 -2.27 -10.43
C ILE A 3 -15.64 -2.83 -10.69
N ALA A 4 -15.20 -2.84 -11.95
CA ALA A 4 -13.85 -3.26 -12.32
C ALA A 4 -12.76 -2.40 -11.64
N LEU A 5 -12.94 -1.08 -11.57
CA LEU A 5 -11.97 -0.18 -10.92
C LEU A 5 -11.93 -0.39 -9.40
N TRP A 6 -13.09 -0.60 -8.76
CA TRP A 6 -13.18 -0.92 -7.34
C TRP A 6 -12.44 -2.21 -6.99
N ILE A 7 -12.59 -3.24 -7.83
CA ILE A 7 -11.89 -4.51 -7.65
C ILE A 7 -10.38 -4.31 -7.77
N VAL A 8 -9.93 -3.60 -8.80
CA VAL A 8 -8.50 -3.32 -9.00
C VAL A 8 -7.93 -2.51 -7.84
N GLN A 9 -8.64 -1.46 -7.39
CA GLN A 9 -8.24 -0.66 -6.22
C GLN A 9 -8.13 -1.51 -4.95
N GLY A 10 -9.13 -2.35 -4.67
CA GLY A 10 -9.12 -3.22 -3.49
C GLY A 10 -7.95 -4.21 -3.51
N LEU A 11 -7.67 -4.82 -4.66
CA LEU A 11 -6.54 -5.73 -4.84
C LEU A 11 -5.20 -5.02 -4.66
N LEU A 12 -5.01 -3.85 -5.30
CA LEU A 12 -3.79 -3.06 -5.17
C LEU A 12 -3.55 -2.60 -3.72
N ALA A 13 -4.60 -2.11 -3.07
CA ALA A 13 -4.51 -1.70 -1.67
C ALA A 13 -4.13 -2.87 -0.75
N LEU A 14 -4.70 -4.06 -0.96
CA LEU A 14 -4.32 -5.26 -0.21
C LEU A 14 -2.85 -5.62 -0.42
N MET A 15 -2.35 -5.55 -1.66
CA MET A 15 -0.93 -5.80 -1.96
C MET A 15 -0.03 -4.79 -1.25
N PHE A 16 -0.36 -3.50 -1.34
CA PHE A 16 0.39 -2.41 -0.71
C PHE A 16 0.40 -2.53 0.81
N ILE A 17 -0.75 -2.81 1.43
CA ILE A 17 -0.84 -2.98 2.88
C ILE A 17 -0.01 -4.18 3.34
N THR A 18 -0.10 -5.30 2.63
CA THR A 18 0.65 -6.52 2.97
C THR A 18 2.16 -6.30 2.84
N ALA A 19 2.61 -5.73 1.71
CA ALA A 19 4.01 -5.42 1.46
C ALA A 19 4.56 -4.39 2.46
N GLY A 20 3.80 -3.31 2.68
CA GLY A 20 4.14 -2.23 3.59
C GLY A 20 4.26 -2.71 5.03
N THR A 21 3.33 -3.55 5.49
CA THR A 21 3.37 -4.15 6.84
C THR A 21 4.66 -4.94 7.06
N MET A 22 5.05 -5.76 6.08
CA MET A 22 6.28 -6.54 6.17
C MET A 22 7.52 -5.65 6.29
N LYS A 23 7.62 -4.57 5.50
CA LYS A 23 8.79 -3.68 5.51
C LYS A 23 8.81 -2.71 6.69
N ALA A 24 7.65 -2.20 7.11
CA ALA A 24 7.53 -1.24 8.19
C ALA A 24 7.77 -1.89 9.56
N PHE A 25 7.21 -3.08 9.78
CA PHE A 25 7.14 -3.69 11.13
C PHE A 25 7.91 -5.01 11.24
N GLN A 26 8.23 -5.68 10.14
CA GLN A 26 8.84 -7.02 10.13
C GLN A 26 10.18 -7.02 9.38
N TYR A 27 11.06 -6.07 9.70
CA TYR A 27 12.33 -5.88 8.98
C TYR A 27 13.16 -7.16 8.81
N GLU A 28 13.30 -7.98 9.86
CA GLU A 28 14.07 -9.24 9.75
C GLU A 28 13.44 -10.20 8.73
N LYS A 29 12.11 -10.28 8.67
CA LYS A 29 11.40 -11.07 7.67
C LYS A 29 11.54 -10.47 6.26
N ALA A 30 11.51 -9.15 6.14
CA ALA A 30 11.77 -8.46 4.88
C ALA A 30 13.20 -8.74 4.39
N LYS A 31 14.20 -8.74 5.28
CA LYS A 31 15.61 -9.00 4.99
C LYS A 31 15.88 -10.43 4.52
N THR A 32 15.14 -11.41 5.03
CA THR A 32 15.25 -12.80 4.56
C THR A 32 14.52 -13.03 3.24
N SER A 33 13.39 -12.35 3.03
CA SER A 33 12.51 -12.57 1.87
C SER A 33 12.87 -11.73 0.64
N LEU A 34 13.51 -10.58 0.82
CA LEU A 34 13.81 -9.61 -0.24
C LEU A 34 15.33 -9.38 -0.32
N PRO A 35 16.01 -9.80 -1.41
CA PRO A 35 17.47 -9.67 -1.54
C PRO A 35 17.97 -8.23 -1.36
N TRP A 36 17.30 -7.25 -1.95
CA TRP A 36 17.71 -5.83 -1.91
C TRP A 36 17.66 -5.21 -0.50
N VAL A 37 16.88 -5.79 0.43
CA VAL A 37 16.79 -5.31 1.82
C VAL A 37 18.10 -5.55 2.57
N LYS A 38 18.88 -6.57 2.19
CA LYS A 38 20.18 -6.87 2.83
C LYS A 38 21.21 -5.77 2.61
N ASP A 39 21.12 -5.10 1.46
CA ASP A 39 22.05 -4.05 1.03
C ASP A 39 21.52 -2.64 1.32
N SER A 40 20.35 -2.55 1.97
CA SER A 40 19.69 -1.28 2.28
C SER A 40 19.72 -0.99 3.78
N SER A 41 19.67 0.29 4.15
CA SER A 41 19.54 0.66 5.56
C SER A 41 18.14 0.31 6.09
N LYS A 42 18.07 -0.10 7.37
CA LYS A 42 16.79 -0.39 8.03
C LYS A 42 15.82 0.79 7.97
N GLY A 43 16.33 2.01 8.17
CA GLY A 43 15.53 3.23 8.10
C GLY A 43 14.88 3.43 6.73
N LEU A 44 15.61 3.21 5.64
CA LEU A 44 15.07 3.31 4.28
C LEU A 44 13.97 2.27 4.03
N VAL A 45 14.20 1.03 4.45
CA VAL A 45 13.23 -0.06 4.26
C VAL A 45 11.95 0.21 5.06
N THR A 46 12.07 0.70 6.29
CA THR A 46 10.92 1.11 7.09
C THR A 46 10.18 2.30 6.46
N PHE A 47 10.90 3.30 5.95
CA PHE A 47 10.30 4.45 5.24
C PHE A 47 9.48 4.01 4.01
N ILE A 48 10.03 3.09 3.20
CA ILE A 48 9.33 2.50 2.07
C ILE A 48 8.07 1.78 2.56
N GLY A 49 8.18 0.97 3.61
CA GLY A 49 7.04 0.24 4.17
C GLY A 49 5.92 1.16 4.63
N VAL A 50 6.23 2.24 5.35
CA VAL A 50 5.24 3.24 5.77
C VAL A 50 4.61 3.94 4.57
N SER A 51 5.41 4.28 3.55
CA SER A 51 4.91 4.89 2.31
C SER A 51 3.94 3.97 1.57
N GLU A 52 4.23 2.66 1.53
CA GLU A 52 3.33 1.65 0.96
C GLU A 52 2.02 1.52 1.74
N LEU A 53 2.08 1.55 3.09
CA LEU A 53 0.86 1.56 3.92
C LEU A 53 0.00 2.79 3.64
N LEU A 54 0.60 3.97 3.58
CA LEU A 54 -0.10 5.22 3.24
C LEU A 54 -0.68 5.18 1.83
N GLY A 55 0.06 4.62 0.86
CA GLY A 55 -0.42 4.42 -0.51
C GLY A 55 -1.62 3.47 -0.58
N GLY A 56 -1.56 2.33 0.11
CA GLY A 56 -2.66 1.37 0.17
C GLY A 56 -3.91 1.95 0.83
N LEU A 57 -3.76 2.70 1.92
CA LEU A 57 -4.86 3.44 2.53
C LEU A 57 -5.40 4.53 1.60
N GLY A 58 -4.53 5.28 0.93
CA GLY A 58 -4.89 6.32 -0.04
C GLY A 58 -5.67 5.80 -1.25
N LEU A 59 -5.53 4.52 -1.61
CA LEU A 59 -6.31 3.88 -2.68
C LEU A 59 -7.77 3.59 -2.29
N ILE A 60 -8.05 3.31 -1.00
CA ILE A 60 -9.38 2.92 -0.54
C ILE A 60 -10.11 4.07 0.16
N LEU A 61 -9.41 4.80 1.04
CA LEU A 61 -10.02 5.76 1.96
C LEU A 61 -10.85 6.85 1.26
N PRO A 62 -10.37 7.55 0.20
CA PRO A 62 -11.13 8.64 -0.40
C PRO A 62 -12.52 8.23 -0.88
N GLN A 63 -12.63 7.01 -1.39
CA GLN A 63 -13.86 6.47 -1.95
C GLN A 63 -14.74 5.78 -0.89
N ALA A 64 -14.11 5.12 0.09
CA ALA A 64 -14.82 4.54 1.23
C ALA A 64 -15.41 5.61 2.17
N THR A 65 -14.76 6.78 2.27
CA THR A 65 -15.19 7.89 3.11
C THR A 65 -16.00 8.95 2.37
N GLY A 66 -16.13 8.84 1.04
CA GLY A 66 -16.82 9.83 0.22
C GLY A 66 -16.13 11.20 0.14
N VAL A 67 -14.87 11.31 0.61
CA VAL A 67 -14.07 12.56 0.52
C VAL A 67 -13.83 12.98 -0.92
N VAL A 68 -13.77 12.01 -1.83
CA VAL A 68 -13.76 12.26 -3.28
C VAL A 68 -14.99 11.58 -3.84
N GLU A 69 -16.05 12.36 -4.05
CA GLU A 69 -17.21 11.90 -4.83
C GLU A 69 -16.76 11.63 -6.28
N PRO A 70 -17.20 10.53 -6.92
CA PRO A 70 -17.07 10.42 -8.36
C PRO A 70 -17.79 11.62 -8.99
N PRO A 71 -17.23 12.28 -10.02
CA PRO A 71 -17.94 13.33 -10.70
C PRO A 71 -19.32 12.81 -11.12
N LEU A 72 -20.36 13.61 -10.89
CA LEU A 72 -21.78 13.28 -11.07
C LEU A 72 -22.19 12.91 -12.52
N PHE A 73 -21.24 12.67 -13.43
CA PHE A 73 -21.50 12.35 -14.83
C PHE A 73 -20.47 11.36 -15.38
N ASN A 74 -20.92 10.13 -15.62
CA ASN A 74 -20.71 9.33 -16.84
C ASN A 74 -21.41 7.97 -16.70
#